data_AF-A0A0L1IN56-F1
#
_entry.id   AF-A0A0L1IN56-F1
#
_cell.length_a   1.000
_cell.length_b   1.000
_cell.length_c   1.000
_cell.angle_alpha   90.00
_cell.angle_beta   90.00
_cell.angle_gamma   90.00
#
_symmetry.space_group_name_H-M   'P 1'
#
loop_
_entity.id
_entity.type
_entity.pdbx_description
1 polymer ?
#
loop_
_entity_poly.entity_id
_entity_poly.type
_entity_poly.pdbx_seq_one_letter_code
_entity_poly.pdbx_strand_id
1 'polypeptide(L)'
;MGRTVAKEVTNRNEVRAAIAEGGWNVVYGDLINEGDVLTFIISIPTGAVGGWVAQQVQAQLAKFSQSLSEVSDDVVLQATNYLGNLIKGGGSGESDIHGLGVKGGFATYNRHMEYFLWGRKIGSHDLPNNHQPYIAIRVTKPLPPQGTVPQVPPITTKGLVLQTGTSLHETDNTFDFAVGDWNQDGKPDLFAIKKSNTGSNSTEVHILSGASNFQNFIFQKGTALHQTDDTFDFALGDWNQDGKPDLFII
;
A
#
# COMPACT_ATOMS: atom_id res chain seq x y z
N MET A 1 -5.40 -54.23 28.13
CA MET A 1 -6.17 -53.06 27.69
C MET A 1 -5.48 -52.47 26.47
N GLY A 2 -6.18 -52.35 25.33
CA GLY A 2 -5.63 -51.71 24.14
C GLY A 2 -5.52 -50.19 24.37
N ARG A 3 -4.37 -49.61 24.04
CA ARG A 3 -4.16 -48.16 24.14
C ARG A 3 -4.74 -47.48 22.89
N THR A 4 -5.63 -46.52 23.09
CA THR A 4 -6.02 -45.57 22.05
C THR A 4 -4.86 -44.61 21.81
N VAL A 5 -4.53 -44.35 20.54
CA VAL A 5 -3.52 -43.36 20.14
C VAL A 5 -4.23 -42.24 19.39
N ALA A 6 -3.90 -40.99 19.73
CA ALA A 6 -4.41 -39.81 19.05
C ALA A 6 -3.25 -39.14 18.28
N LYS A 7 -3.50 -38.76 17.02
CA LYS A 7 -2.52 -38.08 16.16
C LYS A 7 -3.14 -36.82 15.61
N GLU A 8 -2.42 -35.71 15.70
CA GLU A 8 -2.78 -34.49 14.98
C GLU A 8 -2.34 -34.58 13.52
N VAL A 9 -3.22 -34.18 12.61
CA VAL A 9 -2.97 -34.05 11.18
C VAL A 9 -3.18 -32.60 10.77
N THR A 10 -2.29 -32.08 9.93
CA THR A 10 -2.35 -30.71 9.42
C THR A 10 -1.90 -30.64 7.96
N ASN A 11 -2.52 -29.77 7.16
CA ASN A 11 -2.10 -29.48 5.78
C ASN A 11 -0.99 -28.41 5.68
N ARG A 12 -0.35 -28.06 6.80
CA ARG A 12 0.66 -26.98 6.88
C ARG A 12 1.74 -27.06 5.81
N ASN A 13 2.28 -28.26 5.57
CA ASN A 13 3.37 -28.43 4.61
C ASN A 13 2.89 -28.21 3.16
N GLU A 14 1.66 -28.62 2.84
CA GLU A 14 1.06 -28.42 1.51
C GLU A 14 0.82 -26.93 1.24
N VAL A 15 0.27 -26.21 2.23
CA VAL A 15 0.06 -24.76 2.12
C VAL A 15 1.39 -24.02 1.96
N ARG A 16 2.42 -24.36 2.74
CA ARG A 16 3.73 -23.74 2.62
C ARG A 16 4.42 -24.06 1.30
N ALA A 17 4.24 -25.28 0.78
CA ALA A 17 4.74 -25.67 -0.53
C ALA A 17 4.06 -24.86 -1.65
N ALA A 18 2.74 -24.69 -1.58
CA ALA A 18 1.99 -23.88 -2.55
C ALA A 18 2.38 -22.40 -2.52
N ILE A 19 2.68 -21.84 -1.34
CA ILE A 19 3.16 -20.45 -1.23
C ILE A 19 4.56 -20.30 -1.84
N ALA A 20 5.43 -21.30 -1.67
CA ALA A 20 6.79 -21.30 -2.21
C ALA A 20 6.87 -21.67 -3.72
N GLU A 21 5.79 -22.22 -4.28
CA GLU A 21 5.72 -22.67 -5.69
C GLU A 21 5.98 -21.52 -6.66
N GLY A 22 6.81 -21.75 -7.69
CA GLY A 22 7.18 -20.69 -8.64
C GLY A 22 8.39 -19.85 -8.22
N GLY A 23 9.22 -20.39 -7.31
CA GLY A 23 10.56 -19.84 -6.99
C GLY A 23 10.56 -18.73 -5.94
N TRP A 24 9.51 -18.65 -5.13
CA TRP A 24 9.41 -17.66 -4.07
C TRP A 24 10.33 -17.96 -2.89
N ASN A 25 11.06 -16.94 -2.43
CA ASN A 25 11.75 -17.00 -1.15
C ASN A 25 10.81 -16.44 -0.09
N VAL A 26 10.35 -17.31 0.82
CA VAL A 26 9.28 -17.00 1.77
C VAL A 26 9.83 -16.85 3.18
N VAL A 27 9.49 -15.73 3.82
CA VAL A 27 9.67 -15.48 5.25
C VAL A 27 8.34 -15.74 5.93
N TYR A 28 8.35 -16.52 7.00
CA TYR A 28 7.17 -16.77 7.82
C TYR A 28 7.37 -16.14 9.21
N GLY A 29 6.32 -15.51 9.73
CA GLY A 29 6.27 -15.06 11.13
C GLY A 29 5.84 -16.18 12.08
N ASP A 30 5.53 -15.82 13.32
CA ASP A 30 5.07 -16.78 14.33
C ASP A 30 3.66 -17.30 14.01
N LEU A 31 3.37 -18.51 14.49
CA LEU A 31 2.05 -19.11 14.36
C LEU A 31 1.09 -18.47 15.37
N ILE A 32 -0.09 -18.06 14.92
CA ILE A 32 -1.13 -17.44 15.73
C ILE A 32 -2.45 -18.24 15.64
N ASN A 33 -3.25 -18.23 16.71
CA ASN A 33 -4.55 -18.90 16.73
C ASN A 33 -5.63 -18.02 16.09
N GLU A 34 -6.79 -18.58 15.73
CA GLU A 34 -7.89 -17.85 15.07
C GLU A 34 -8.33 -16.57 15.83
N GLY A 35 -8.37 -16.63 17.17
CA GLY A 35 -8.76 -15.49 18.00
C GLY A 35 -7.75 -14.33 18.04
N ASP A 36 -6.49 -14.61 17.73
CA ASP A 36 -5.40 -13.61 17.79
C ASP A 36 -5.24 -12.83 16.48
N VAL A 37 -5.78 -13.37 15.36
CA VAL A 37 -5.76 -12.74 14.03
C VAL A 37 -6.44 -11.36 14.03
N LEU A 38 -7.46 -11.17 14.88
CA LEU A 38 -8.26 -9.94 14.98
C LEU A 38 -7.47 -8.69 15.40
N THR A 39 -6.31 -8.85 16.03
CA THR A 39 -5.53 -7.72 16.58
C THR A 39 -4.51 -7.12 15.61
N PHE A 40 -4.33 -7.69 14.42
CA PHE A 40 -3.41 -7.21 13.37
C PHE A 40 -1.97 -6.93 13.83
N ILE A 41 -1.51 -7.53 14.93
CA ILE A 41 -0.12 -7.40 15.38
C ILE A 41 0.71 -8.45 14.65
N ILE A 42 1.30 -8.06 13.52
CA ILE A 42 2.23 -8.90 12.78
C ILE A 42 3.57 -8.94 13.53
N SER A 43 3.78 -9.97 14.36
CA SER A 43 5.11 -10.32 14.87
C SER A 43 5.86 -11.11 13.78
N ILE A 44 6.34 -10.40 12.76
CA ILE A 44 7.47 -10.88 11.98
C ILE A 44 8.73 -10.53 12.79
N PRO A 45 9.58 -11.49 13.18
CA PRO A 45 10.75 -11.19 14.01
C PRO A 45 11.77 -10.37 13.20
N THR A 46 11.77 -9.04 13.35
CA THR A 46 12.53 -8.11 12.48
C THR A 46 13.91 -7.71 12.99
N GLY A 47 14.40 -8.25 14.11
CA GLY A 47 15.69 -7.86 14.68
C GLY A 47 16.94 -8.34 13.90
N ALA A 48 16.83 -9.42 13.11
CA ALA A 48 17.94 -9.97 12.30
C ALA A 48 17.51 -10.53 10.92
N VAL A 49 16.20 -10.58 10.64
CA VAL A 49 15.63 -11.16 9.41
C VAL A 49 15.77 -10.22 8.20
N GLY A 50 15.81 -8.89 8.41
CA GLY A 50 16.04 -7.94 7.32
C GLY A 50 17.35 -8.22 6.56
N GLY A 51 18.40 -8.59 7.29
CA GLY A 51 19.67 -9.02 6.70
C GLY A 51 19.56 -10.33 5.92
N TRP A 52 18.81 -11.31 6.43
CA TRP A 52 18.55 -12.56 5.70
C TRP A 52 17.70 -12.34 4.44
N VAL A 53 16.65 -11.53 4.52
CA VAL A 53 15.80 -11.16 3.38
C VAL A 53 16.61 -10.41 2.32
N ALA A 54 17.41 -9.44 2.74
CA ALA A 54 18.32 -8.73 1.84
C ALA A 54 19.30 -9.71 1.17
N GLN A 55 19.87 -10.67 1.90
CA GLN A 55 20.70 -11.73 1.33
C GLN A 55 19.95 -12.61 0.33
N GLN A 56 18.68 -12.95 0.59
CA GLN A 56 17.86 -13.72 -0.36
C GLN A 56 17.59 -12.92 -1.64
N VAL A 57 17.24 -11.64 -1.51
CA VAL A 57 17.02 -10.76 -2.67
C VAL A 57 18.32 -10.57 -3.45
N GLN A 58 19.43 -10.31 -2.76
CA GLN A 58 20.77 -10.23 -3.34
C GLN A 58 21.12 -11.51 -4.13
N ALA A 59 20.82 -12.70 -3.60
CA ALA A 59 21.08 -13.96 -4.27
C ALA A 59 20.25 -14.13 -5.55
N GLN A 60 19.04 -13.58 -5.60
CA GLN A 60 18.21 -13.59 -6.81
C GLN A 60 18.70 -12.56 -7.84
N LEU A 61 19.14 -11.39 -7.40
CA LEU A 61 19.72 -10.34 -8.27
C LEU A 61 21.05 -10.77 -8.89
N ALA A 62 21.87 -11.53 -8.16
CA ALA A 62 23.15 -12.04 -8.66
C ALA A 62 23.00 -12.91 -9.92
N LYS A 63 21.83 -13.55 -10.12
CA LYS A 63 21.50 -14.29 -11.36
C LYS A 63 21.50 -13.42 -12.61
N PHE A 64 21.35 -12.11 -12.43
CA PHE A 64 21.32 -11.08 -13.47
C PHE A 64 22.54 -10.15 -13.40
N SER A 65 23.57 -10.51 -12.64
CA SER A 65 24.74 -9.64 -12.39
C SER A 65 24.38 -8.29 -11.77
N GLN A 66 23.39 -8.28 -10.87
CA GLN A 66 22.97 -7.09 -10.13
C GLN A 66 23.15 -7.27 -8.62
N SER A 67 23.29 -6.17 -7.90
CA SER A 67 23.29 -6.09 -6.43
C SER A 67 22.21 -5.13 -5.92
N LEU A 68 21.83 -5.25 -4.66
CA LEU A 68 20.83 -4.36 -4.06
C LEU A 68 21.21 -2.87 -4.15
N SER A 69 22.51 -2.55 -4.08
CA SER A 69 23.02 -1.18 -4.24
C SER A 69 22.92 -0.64 -5.66
N GLU A 70 22.62 -1.49 -6.64
CA GLU A 70 22.50 -1.09 -8.04
C GLU A 70 21.04 -1.10 -8.50
N VAL A 71 20.07 -1.35 -7.62
CA VAL A 71 18.63 -1.36 -7.95
C VAL A 71 18.02 0.01 -7.67
N SER A 72 17.06 0.42 -8.50
CA SER A 72 16.31 1.67 -8.33
C SER A 72 15.54 1.73 -7.00
N ASP A 73 15.66 2.86 -6.30
CA ASP A 73 14.96 3.13 -5.03
C ASP A 73 13.43 3.10 -5.20
N ASP A 74 12.91 3.44 -6.38
CA ASP A 74 11.48 3.42 -6.70
C ASP A 74 10.87 2.01 -6.61
N VAL A 75 11.59 0.99 -7.09
CA VAL A 75 11.14 -0.40 -7.04
C VAL A 75 11.05 -0.87 -5.58
N VAL A 76 12.03 -0.49 -4.76
CA VAL A 76 12.06 -0.79 -3.32
C VAL A 76 10.94 -0.06 -2.59
N LEU A 77 10.69 1.20 -2.93
CA LEU A 77 9.65 2.03 -2.33
C LEU A 77 8.25 1.49 -2.67
N GLN A 78 7.97 1.19 -3.95
CA GLN A 78 6.69 0.63 -4.37
C GLN A 78 6.41 -0.74 -3.71
N ALA A 79 7.44 -1.59 -3.60
CA ALA A 79 7.31 -2.88 -2.91
C ALA A 79 6.99 -2.71 -1.42
N THR A 80 7.66 -1.76 -0.77
CA THR A 80 7.43 -1.41 0.63
C THR A 80 6.02 -0.88 0.85
N ASN A 81 5.56 0.03 -0.01
CA ASN A 81 4.21 0.59 0.05
C ASN A 81 3.12 -0.46 -0.19
N TYR A 82 3.32 -1.35 -1.17
CA TYR A 82 2.40 -2.45 -1.44
C TYR A 82 2.23 -3.37 -0.22
N LEU A 83 3.33 -3.82 0.38
CA LEU A 83 3.29 -4.64 1.59
C LEU A 83 2.66 -3.87 2.77
N GLY A 84 3.02 -2.60 2.94
CA GLY A 84 2.42 -1.73 3.97
C GLY A 84 0.91 -1.61 3.85
N ASN A 85 0.40 -1.47 2.63
CA ASN A 85 -1.05 -1.39 2.35
C ASN A 85 -1.75 -2.72 2.59
N LEU A 86 -1.16 -3.85 2.19
CA LEU A 86 -1.70 -5.18 2.49
C LEU A 86 -1.82 -5.42 4.00
N ILE A 87 -0.78 -5.04 4.75
CA ILE A 87 -0.74 -5.18 6.21
C ILE A 87 -1.82 -4.32 6.87
N LYS A 88 -1.93 -3.03 6.47
CA LYS A 88 -2.94 -2.10 7.00
C LYS A 88 -4.38 -2.51 6.64
N GLY A 89 -4.58 -3.06 5.45
CA GLY A 89 -5.89 -3.53 4.97
C GLY A 89 -6.26 -4.94 5.43
N GLY A 90 -5.36 -5.63 6.14
CA GLY A 90 -5.57 -6.98 6.63
C GLY A 90 -5.74 -8.05 5.55
N GLY A 91 -5.18 -7.79 4.37
CA GLY A 91 -5.37 -8.61 3.17
C GLY A 91 -4.22 -9.57 2.88
N SER A 92 -4.42 -10.37 1.84
CA SER A 92 -3.34 -11.11 1.18
C SER A 92 -3.31 -10.76 -0.30
N GLY A 93 -2.14 -10.84 -0.92
CA GLY A 93 -1.99 -10.49 -2.34
C GLY A 93 -0.62 -10.79 -2.91
N GLU A 94 -0.54 -10.70 -4.24
CA GLU A 94 0.68 -10.75 -5.03
C GLU A 94 0.72 -9.56 -6.01
N SER A 95 1.91 -9.01 -6.25
CA SER A 95 2.16 -7.95 -7.23
C SER A 95 3.53 -8.16 -7.91
N ASP A 96 3.68 -7.70 -9.15
CA ASP A 96 4.97 -7.61 -9.86
C ASP A 96 5.32 -6.14 -10.06
N ILE A 97 6.47 -5.73 -9.54
CA ILE A 97 6.95 -4.36 -9.55
C ILE A 97 8.23 -4.36 -10.38
N HIS A 98 8.11 -4.07 -11.67
CA HIS A 98 9.22 -4.03 -12.60
C HIS A 98 10.09 -5.31 -12.63
N GLY A 99 9.50 -6.48 -12.38
CA GLY A 99 10.23 -7.75 -12.27
C GLY A 99 10.55 -8.20 -10.85
N LEU A 100 10.24 -7.38 -9.84
CA LEU A 100 10.23 -7.78 -8.45
C LEU A 100 8.84 -8.30 -8.10
N GLY A 101 8.70 -9.62 -8.05
CA GLY A 101 7.49 -10.25 -7.50
C GLY A 101 7.48 -10.09 -5.99
N VAL A 102 6.36 -9.61 -5.45
CA VAL A 102 6.11 -9.42 -4.01
C VAL A 102 4.78 -10.05 -3.66
N LYS A 103 4.76 -10.91 -2.64
CA LYS A 103 3.56 -11.58 -2.15
C LYS A 103 3.50 -11.50 -0.62
N GLY A 104 2.32 -11.36 -0.04
CA GLY A 104 2.15 -11.31 1.41
C GLY A 104 0.75 -11.66 1.86
N GLY A 105 0.61 -12.04 3.14
CA GLY A 105 -0.68 -12.31 3.77
C GLY A 105 -0.58 -13.30 4.92
N PHE A 106 -1.71 -13.95 5.24
CA PHE A 106 -1.79 -15.01 6.26
C PHE A 106 -2.06 -16.37 5.61
N ALA A 107 -1.25 -17.36 5.95
CA ALA A 107 -1.50 -18.75 5.60
C ALA A 107 -2.36 -19.39 6.69
N THR A 108 -3.51 -19.95 6.32
CA THR A 108 -4.38 -20.73 7.22
C THR A 108 -4.09 -22.21 7.07
N TYR A 109 -3.93 -22.94 8.18
CA TYR A 109 -3.74 -24.39 8.14
C TYR A 109 -4.86 -25.12 8.85
N ASN A 110 -5.47 -26.06 8.13
CA ASN A 110 -6.52 -26.92 8.63
C ASN A 110 -5.92 -28.01 9.51
N ARG A 111 -6.61 -28.33 10.60
CA ARG A 111 -6.13 -29.27 11.61
C ARG A 111 -7.26 -30.16 12.11
N HIS A 112 -6.96 -31.43 12.30
CA HIS A 112 -7.88 -32.38 12.93
C HIS A 112 -7.12 -33.45 13.69
N MET A 113 -7.74 -33.98 14.74
CA MET A 113 -7.29 -35.16 15.47
C MET A 113 -7.82 -36.41 14.78
N GLU A 114 -6.98 -37.43 14.67
CA GLU A 114 -7.37 -38.78 14.27
C GLU A 114 -7.14 -39.75 15.42
N TYR A 115 -8.13 -40.60 15.68
CA TYR A 115 -8.10 -41.59 16.76
C TYR A 115 -7.92 -42.99 16.21
N PHE A 116 -7.02 -43.75 16.83
CA PHE A 116 -6.66 -45.10 16.39
C PHE A 116 -6.80 -46.11 17.53
N LEU A 117 -7.31 -47.29 17.18
CA LEU A 117 -7.36 -48.46 18.05
C LEU A 117 -6.83 -49.66 17.27
N TRP A 118 -5.83 -50.36 17.82
CA TRP A 118 -5.14 -51.48 17.15
C TRP A 118 -4.63 -51.13 15.73
N GLY A 119 -4.20 -49.87 15.52
CA GLY A 119 -3.70 -49.39 14.24
C GLY A 119 -4.78 -49.05 13.19
N ARG A 120 -6.07 -49.19 13.51
CA ARG A 120 -7.17 -48.78 12.62
C ARG A 120 -7.73 -47.43 13.06
N LYS A 121 -7.97 -46.52 12.10
CA LYS A 121 -8.65 -45.24 12.35
C LYS A 121 -10.09 -45.52 12.77
N ILE A 122 -10.51 -44.97 13.90
CA ILE A 122 -11.85 -45.16 14.48
C ILE A 122 -12.66 -43.86 14.57
N GLY A 123 -12.05 -42.71 14.32
CA GLY A 123 -12.75 -41.42 14.29
C GLY A 123 -11.82 -40.24 14.04
N SER A 124 -12.41 -39.05 13.90
CA SER A 124 -11.70 -37.77 13.81
C SER A 124 -12.47 -36.64 14.49
N HIS A 125 -11.75 -35.59 14.86
CA HIS A 125 -12.32 -34.37 15.43
C HIS A 125 -11.56 -33.14 14.90
N ASP A 126 -12.28 -32.17 14.35
CA ASP A 126 -11.67 -30.96 13.82
C ASP A 126 -11.16 -30.07 14.96
N LEU A 127 -9.99 -29.47 14.74
CA LEU A 127 -9.38 -28.50 15.65
C LEU A 127 -9.50 -27.10 15.07
N PRO A 128 -9.48 -26.04 15.91
CA PRO A 128 -9.35 -24.67 15.42
C PRO A 128 -8.12 -24.53 14.51
N ASN A 129 -8.29 -23.76 13.44
CA ASN A 129 -7.19 -23.51 12.52
C ASN A 129 -6.15 -22.60 13.17
N ASN A 130 -4.96 -22.65 12.60
CA ASN A 130 -3.90 -21.72 12.93
C ASN A 130 -3.57 -20.88 11.70
N HIS A 131 -3.04 -19.68 11.94
CA HIS A 131 -2.68 -18.72 10.92
C HIS A 131 -1.19 -18.40 11.06
N GLN A 132 -0.53 -18.10 9.95
CA GLN A 132 0.87 -17.67 9.95
C GLN A 132 1.08 -16.56 8.94
N PRO A 133 1.46 -15.33 9.36
CA PRO A 133 1.80 -14.28 8.43
C PRO A 133 3.05 -14.68 7.63
N TYR A 134 3.09 -14.25 6.37
CA TYR A 134 4.23 -14.48 5.49
C TYR A 134 4.46 -13.32 4.54
N ILE A 135 5.71 -13.19 4.10
CA ILE A 135 6.14 -12.33 2.99
C ILE A 135 6.96 -13.21 2.05
N ALA A 136 6.72 -13.10 0.75
CA ALA A 136 7.50 -13.81 -0.25
C ALA A 136 8.00 -12.87 -1.34
N ILE A 137 9.24 -13.08 -1.77
CA ILE A 137 9.88 -12.25 -2.79
C ILE A 137 10.53 -13.13 -3.85
N ARG A 138 10.42 -12.73 -5.12
CA ARG A 138 11.16 -13.30 -6.26
C ARG A 138 11.59 -12.21 -7.22
N VAL A 139 12.68 -12.44 -7.95
CA VAL A 139 13.10 -11.59 -9.06
C VAL A 139 12.91 -12.40 -10.34
N THR A 140 12.06 -11.92 -11.24
CA THR A 140 11.67 -12.62 -12.48
C THR A 140 12.46 -12.15 -13.70
N LYS A 141 13.04 -10.96 -13.64
CA LYS A 141 13.88 -10.32 -14.66
C LYS A 141 14.81 -9.29 -14.01
N PRO A 142 15.87 -8.80 -14.72
CA PRO A 142 16.72 -7.74 -14.18
C PRO A 142 15.89 -6.53 -13.74
N LEU A 143 16.17 -6.03 -12.53
CA LEU A 143 15.49 -4.84 -12.00
C LEU A 143 16.11 -3.56 -12.59
N PRO A 144 15.36 -2.45 -12.66
CA PRO A 144 15.90 -1.16 -13.09
C PRO A 144 17.16 -0.74 -12.30
N PRO A 145 18.24 -0.27 -12.98
CA PRO A 145 19.45 0.19 -12.31
C PRO A 145 19.23 1.45 -11.46
N GLN A 146 20.01 1.62 -10.40
CA GLN A 146 20.02 2.83 -9.59
C GLN A 146 20.48 4.03 -10.46
N GLY A 147 19.80 5.16 -10.33
CA GLY A 147 20.09 6.36 -11.14
C GLY A 147 19.55 6.32 -12.57
N THR A 148 18.84 5.26 -13.00
CA THR A 148 17.94 5.43 -14.13
C THR A 148 16.81 6.35 -13.67
N VAL A 149 16.82 7.60 -14.15
CA VAL A 149 15.61 8.43 -14.17
C VAL A 149 14.52 7.53 -14.73
N PRO A 150 13.37 7.36 -14.06
CA PRO A 150 12.31 6.54 -14.61
C PRO A 150 12.05 7.06 -16.01
N GLN A 151 12.28 6.22 -17.03
CA GLN A 151 11.37 6.31 -18.15
C GLN A 151 10.05 5.92 -17.55
N VAL A 152 9.29 6.92 -17.10
CA VAL A 152 7.84 6.82 -17.02
C VAL A 152 7.49 6.20 -18.38
N PRO A 153 7.07 4.92 -18.45
CA PRO A 153 6.54 4.41 -19.70
C PRO A 153 5.55 5.47 -20.15
N PRO A 154 5.56 5.96 -21.41
CA PRO A 154 4.66 7.03 -21.82
C PRO A 154 3.32 6.64 -21.24
N ILE A 155 2.81 7.46 -20.31
CA ILE A 155 1.55 7.15 -19.65
C ILE A 155 0.66 6.92 -20.84
N THR A 156 0.27 5.66 -21.04
CA THR A 156 -0.79 5.43 -21.99
C THR A 156 -1.94 6.02 -21.21
N THR A 157 -2.23 7.30 -21.48
CA THR A 157 -3.30 8.11 -20.90
C THR A 157 -4.66 7.55 -21.30
N LYS A 158 -4.75 6.24 -21.50
CA LYS A 158 -5.98 5.48 -21.52
C LYS A 158 -6.60 5.62 -20.14
N GLY A 159 -7.48 6.62 -20.03
CA GLY A 159 -8.22 6.95 -18.83
C GLY A 159 -7.92 8.34 -18.26
N LEU A 160 -6.89 9.04 -18.73
CA LEU A 160 -6.69 10.44 -18.32
C LEU A 160 -7.64 11.32 -19.14
N VAL A 161 -8.57 11.96 -18.45
CA VAL A 161 -9.56 12.84 -19.09
C VAL A 161 -8.93 14.17 -19.53
N LEU A 162 -7.89 14.64 -18.82
CA LEU A 162 -7.20 15.91 -19.12
C LEU A 162 -5.75 15.91 -18.58
N GLN A 163 -4.78 16.23 -19.45
CA GLN A 163 -3.40 16.56 -19.08
C GLN A 163 -3.09 17.99 -19.51
N THR A 164 -2.79 18.88 -18.58
CA THR A 164 -2.41 20.26 -18.88
C THR A 164 -1.57 20.82 -17.74
N GLY A 165 -0.64 21.74 -18.05
CA GLY A 165 -0.09 22.61 -17.01
C GLY A 165 -1.19 23.53 -16.51
N THR A 166 -1.08 24.06 -15.28
CA THR A 166 -2.00 25.06 -14.75
C THR A 166 -1.34 26.43 -14.75
N SER A 167 -2.09 27.50 -14.50
CA SER A 167 -1.51 28.84 -14.29
C SER A 167 -0.92 29.05 -12.90
N LEU A 168 -0.89 28.00 -12.07
CA LEU A 168 -0.20 28.02 -10.78
C LEU A 168 1.32 27.91 -11.01
N HIS A 169 2.09 28.52 -10.11
CA HIS A 169 3.53 28.28 -10.06
C HIS A 169 3.80 26.88 -9.53
N GLU A 170 5.06 26.44 -9.62
CA GLU A 170 5.51 25.21 -8.97
C GLU A 170 5.22 25.27 -7.47
N THR A 171 4.47 24.29 -6.97
CA THR A 171 4.02 24.21 -5.57
C THR A 171 4.90 23.28 -4.74
N ASP A 172 4.85 23.42 -3.43
CA ASP A 172 5.58 22.61 -2.46
C ASP A 172 4.64 22.10 -1.34
N ASN A 173 5.20 21.64 -0.22
CA ASN A 173 4.43 21.16 0.94
C ASN A 173 3.64 22.25 1.68
N THR A 174 3.79 23.53 1.29
CA THR A 174 2.95 24.62 1.82
C THR A 174 1.59 24.71 1.13
N PHE A 175 1.32 23.86 0.14
CA PHE A 175 0.04 23.79 -0.54
C PHE A 175 -0.76 22.56 -0.14
N ASP A 176 -2.07 22.75 -0.08
CA ASP A 176 -3.07 21.68 -0.12
C ASP A 176 -4.04 21.89 -1.28
N PHE A 177 -4.72 20.83 -1.72
CA PHE A 177 -5.55 20.85 -2.91
C PHE A 177 -6.90 20.17 -2.73
N ALA A 178 -7.93 20.78 -3.31
CA ALA A 178 -9.25 20.21 -3.42
C ALA A 178 -9.87 20.51 -4.79
N VAL A 179 -10.97 19.84 -5.11
CA VAL A 179 -11.67 19.99 -6.39
C VAL A 179 -13.17 20.15 -6.14
N GLY A 180 -13.78 21.14 -6.80
CA GLY A 180 -15.22 21.42 -6.70
C GLY A 180 -15.67 22.43 -7.76
N ASP A 181 -16.94 22.40 -8.15
CA ASP A 181 -17.52 23.33 -9.13
C ASP A 181 -17.91 24.65 -8.44
N TRP A 182 -16.99 25.61 -8.38
CA TRP A 182 -17.18 26.85 -7.62
C TRP A 182 -17.97 27.90 -8.37
N ASN A 183 -17.80 27.96 -9.69
CA ASN A 183 -18.53 28.89 -10.54
C ASN A 183 -19.86 28.34 -11.10
N GLN A 184 -20.22 27.08 -10.76
CA GLN A 184 -21.47 26.39 -11.14
C GLN A 184 -21.60 26.21 -12.66
N ASP A 185 -20.49 25.99 -13.36
CA ASP A 185 -20.47 25.77 -14.81
C ASP A 185 -20.57 24.29 -15.22
N GLY A 186 -20.66 23.39 -14.23
CA GLY A 186 -20.73 21.94 -14.41
C GLY A 186 -19.36 21.29 -14.63
N LYS A 187 -18.25 22.03 -14.56
CA LYS A 187 -16.89 21.50 -14.63
C LYS A 187 -16.18 21.73 -13.29
N PRO A 188 -15.52 20.71 -12.73
CA PRO A 188 -14.81 20.89 -11.46
C PRO A 188 -13.64 21.86 -11.60
N ASP A 189 -13.56 22.83 -10.68
CA ASP A 189 -12.45 23.77 -10.53
C ASP A 189 -11.40 23.25 -9.54
N LEU A 190 -10.16 23.71 -9.69
CA LEU A 190 -9.05 23.35 -8.79
C LEU A 190 -8.91 24.41 -7.69
N PHE A 191 -9.04 24.01 -6.44
CA PHE A 191 -8.72 24.81 -5.27
C PHE A 191 -7.27 24.51 -4.86
N ALA A 192 -6.42 25.52 -4.89
CA ALA A 192 -5.07 25.50 -4.34
C ALA A 192 -5.06 26.38 -3.08
N ILE A 193 -4.82 25.74 -1.94
CA ILE A 193 -4.83 26.38 -0.62
C ILE A 193 -3.38 26.53 -0.19
N LYS A 194 -2.88 27.76 -0.18
CA LYS A 194 -1.52 28.06 0.25
C LYS A 194 -1.52 28.35 1.75
N LYS A 195 -0.99 27.40 2.51
CA LYS A 195 -1.02 27.37 3.98
C LYS A 195 -0.08 28.41 4.59
N SER A 196 1.15 28.50 4.10
CA SER A 196 2.20 29.38 4.64
C SER A 196 3.07 29.98 3.53
N ASN A 197 3.99 30.89 3.90
CA ASN A 197 4.82 31.64 2.95
C ASN A 197 3.99 32.42 1.89
N THR A 198 2.83 32.92 2.33
CA THR A 198 1.85 33.66 1.52
C THR A 198 2.15 35.15 1.43
N GLY A 199 1.69 35.79 0.36
CA GLY A 199 1.85 37.24 0.19
C GLY A 199 0.94 38.04 1.13
N SER A 200 -0.20 37.47 1.54
CA SER A 200 -1.16 38.06 2.46
C SER A 200 -0.80 37.93 3.94
N ASN A 201 0.22 37.14 4.29
CA ASN A 201 0.50 36.70 5.67
C ASN A 201 -0.69 35.97 6.34
N SER A 202 -1.57 35.37 5.54
CA SER A 202 -2.73 34.58 5.96
C SER A 202 -2.82 33.32 5.09
N THR A 203 -3.65 32.33 5.43
CA THR A 203 -3.89 31.21 4.52
C THR A 203 -4.57 31.74 3.24
N GLU A 204 -4.04 31.47 2.06
CA GLU A 204 -4.58 31.96 0.77
C GLU A 204 -5.33 30.84 0.03
N VAL A 205 -6.42 31.21 -0.65
CA VAL A 205 -7.17 30.31 -1.53
C VAL A 205 -7.10 30.84 -2.96
N HIS A 206 -6.64 29.99 -3.87
CA HIS A 206 -6.60 30.25 -5.29
C HIS A 206 -7.45 29.20 -6.01
N ILE A 207 -8.43 29.63 -6.81
CA ILE A 207 -9.32 28.75 -7.55
C ILE A 207 -9.05 28.93 -9.04
N LEU A 208 -8.71 27.84 -9.73
CA LEU A 208 -8.47 27.80 -11.17
C LEU A 208 -9.63 27.10 -11.88
N SER A 209 -10.15 27.71 -12.94
CA SER A 209 -11.35 27.24 -13.61
C SER A 209 -11.11 25.94 -14.40
N GLY A 210 -11.93 24.93 -14.15
CA GLY A 210 -11.96 23.68 -14.92
C GLY A 210 -12.34 23.90 -16.39
N ALA A 211 -13.29 24.80 -16.66
CA ALA A 211 -13.66 25.19 -18.02
C ALA A 211 -12.53 25.78 -18.84
N SER A 212 -11.57 26.42 -18.17
CA SER A 212 -10.38 26.98 -18.81
C SER A 212 -9.23 25.98 -18.96
N ASN A 213 -9.42 24.69 -18.65
CA ASN A 213 -8.33 23.73 -18.45
C ASN A 213 -7.31 24.26 -17.44
N PHE A 214 -7.81 24.84 -16.35
CA PHE A 214 -7.02 25.40 -15.24
C PHE A 214 -6.03 26.52 -15.65
N GLN A 215 -6.29 27.22 -16.76
CA GLN A 215 -5.49 28.36 -17.22
C GLN A 215 -5.91 29.69 -16.59
N ASN A 216 -7.14 29.80 -16.10
CA ASN A 216 -7.67 31.05 -15.56
C ASN A 216 -7.92 30.93 -14.06
N PHE A 217 -7.38 31.86 -13.28
CA PHE A 217 -7.83 32.06 -11.91
C PHE A 217 -9.20 32.73 -11.90
N ILE A 218 -10.15 32.14 -11.19
CA ILE A 218 -11.51 32.68 -11.00
C ILE A 218 -11.72 33.22 -9.58
N PHE A 219 -10.83 32.89 -8.65
CA PHE A 219 -10.78 33.46 -7.31
C PHE A 219 -9.34 33.41 -6.78
N GLN A 220 -8.89 34.47 -6.11
CA GLN A 220 -7.60 34.51 -5.41
C GLN A 220 -7.69 35.46 -4.23
N LYS A 221 -7.57 34.94 -3.01
CA LYS A 221 -7.64 35.79 -1.81
C LYS A 221 -6.99 35.16 -0.58
N GLY A 222 -6.34 36.00 0.23
CA GLY A 222 -6.04 35.67 1.61
C GLY A 222 -7.32 35.56 2.44
N THR A 223 -7.44 34.51 3.22
CA THR A 223 -8.51 34.33 4.20
C THR A 223 -8.23 35.17 5.46
N ALA A 224 -9.19 35.20 6.38
CA ALA A 224 -8.99 35.77 7.71
C ALA A 224 -8.19 34.85 8.65
N LEU A 225 -7.92 33.61 8.25
CA LEU A 225 -7.14 32.67 9.04
C LEU A 225 -5.66 32.98 8.89
N HIS A 226 -4.90 32.91 9.99
CA HIS A 226 -3.46 32.99 9.96
C HIS A 226 -2.84 31.92 9.04
N GLN A 227 -1.55 32.04 8.75
CA GLN A 227 -0.84 30.99 8.03
C GLN A 227 -0.94 29.68 8.81
N THR A 228 -1.27 28.61 8.10
CA THR A 228 -1.48 27.26 8.63
C THR A 228 -0.28 26.35 8.31
N ASP A 229 -0.26 25.18 8.93
CA ASP A 229 0.77 24.15 8.76
C ASP A 229 0.13 22.76 8.54
N ASP A 230 0.87 21.68 8.79
CA ASP A 230 0.40 20.30 8.63
C ASP A 230 -0.54 19.82 9.74
N THR A 231 -0.83 20.66 10.75
CA THR A 231 -1.81 20.36 11.81
C THR A 231 -3.24 20.74 11.46
N PHE A 232 -3.45 21.42 10.34
CA PHE A 232 -4.76 21.80 9.81
C PHE A 232 -5.15 20.90 8.64
N ASP A 233 -6.44 20.59 8.53
CA ASP A 233 -7.02 19.91 7.37
C ASP A 233 -8.03 20.80 6.66
N PHE A 234 -8.20 20.60 5.36
CA PHE A 234 -9.08 21.40 4.50
C PHE A 234 -10.09 20.53 3.77
N ALA A 235 -11.36 20.94 3.82
CA ALA A 235 -12.43 20.21 3.14
C ALA A 235 -13.35 21.18 2.39
N LEU A 236 -14.00 20.69 1.34
CA LEU A 236 -15.03 21.42 0.60
C LEU A 236 -16.41 20.84 0.90
N GLY A 237 -17.41 21.71 1.01
CA GLY A 237 -18.82 21.30 1.09
C GLY A 237 -19.76 22.48 0.97
N ASP A 238 -21.00 22.25 0.57
CA ASP A 238 -22.02 23.30 0.42
C ASP A 238 -22.76 23.48 1.75
N TRP A 239 -22.23 24.34 2.62
CA TRP A 239 -22.80 24.56 3.95
C TRP A 239 -24.10 25.35 3.89
N ASN A 240 -24.12 26.37 3.03
CA ASN A 240 -25.19 27.35 2.97
C ASN A 240 -26.32 26.98 1.96
N GLN A 241 -26.16 25.87 1.23
CA GLN A 241 -27.08 25.34 0.22
C GLN A 241 -27.26 26.26 -1.00
N ASP A 242 -26.23 27.04 -1.35
CA ASP A 242 -26.22 27.88 -2.55
C ASP A 242 -25.69 27.14 -3.79
N GLY A 243 -25.25 25.89 -3.61
CA GLY A 243 -24.69 25.04 -4.66
C GLY A 243 -23.25 25.36 -5.03
N LYS A 244 -22.56 26.25 -4.30
CA LYS A 244 -21.12 26.52 -4.43
C LYS A 244 -20.40 25.88 -3.25
N PRO A 245 -19.24 25.23 -3.46
CA PRO A 245 -18.45 24.71 -2.36
C PRO A 245 -17.93 25.82 -1.45
N ASP A 246 -18.22 25.71 -0.15
CA ASP A 246 -17.57 26.43 0.93
C ASP A 246 -16.30 25.68 1.38
N LEU A 247 -15.30 26.42 1.86
CA LEU A 247 -14.08 25.87 2.43
C LEU A 247 -14.21 25.72 3.95
N PHE A 248 -14.03 24.50 4.44
CA PHE A 248 -13.88 24.16 5.84
C PHE A 248 -12.42 23.99 6.21
N ILE A 249 -12.10 24.36 7.45
CA ILE A 249 -10.77 24.26 8.04
C ILE A 249 -10.95 23.56 9.38
N ILE A 250 -10.21 22.46 9.59
CA ILE A 250 -10.39 21.51 10.69
C ILE A 250 -9.11 21.42 11.51
#